data_AF-A0A2E0ZEG7-F1
#
_entry.id   AF-A0A2E0ZEG7-F1
#
_cell.length_a   1.000
_cell.length_b   1.000
_cell.length_c   1.000
_cell.angle_alpha   90.00
_cell.angle_beta   90.00
_cell.angle_gamma   90.00
#
_symmetry.space_group_name_H-M   'P 1'
#
loop_
_entity.id
_entity.type
_entity.pdbx_description
1 polymer ?
#
loop_
_entity_poly.entity_id
_entity_poly.type
_entity_poly.pdbx_seq_one_letter_code
_entity_poly.pdbx_strand_id
1 'polypeptide(L)'
;MCLLIVEVLMLIAGLGAIFTGKLPESLFKLLFGKGEYHTDPQSARLFGLLLATPLPLAFAAGLLLGILFGPDAGLYATLLEILIIVTVGIVSIIAAQKIKNRPSASQSTLLEQEIL
;
A
#
# COMPACT_ATOMS: atom_id res chain seq x y z
N MET A 1 -8.39 -16.43 5.17
CA MET A 1 -9.08 -15.95 3.93
C MET A 1 -9.19 -14.43 3.85
N CYS A 2 -9.46 -13.69 4.94
CA CYS A 2 -9.59 -12.22 4.86
C CYS A 2 -8.28 -11.50 4.46
N LEU A 3 -7.11 -12.04 4.84
CA LEU A 3 -5.79 -11.44 4.53
C LEU A 3 -5.47 -11.46 3.03
N LEU A 4 -5.75 -12.57 2.35
CA LEU A 4 -5.53 -12.71 0.90
C LEU A 4 -6.29 -11.66 0.07
N ILE A 5 -7.48 -11.23 0.51
CA ILE A 5 -8.22 -10.16 -0.17
C ILE A 5 -7.42 -8.85 -0.11
N VAL A 6 -6.86 -8.53 1.06
CA VAL A 6 -6.03 -7.33 1.24
C VAL A 6 -4.77 -7.40 0.38
N GLU A 7 -4.10 -8.55 0.34
CA GLU A 7 -2.91 -8.75 -0.49
C GLU A 7 -3.21 -8.61 -1.99
N VAL A 8 -4.32 -9.18 -2.46
CA VAL A 8 -4.75 -9.04 -3.86
C VAL A 8 -5.07 -7.59 -4.19
N LEU A 9 -5.73 -6.86 -3.29
CA LEU A 9 -5.98 -5.42 -3.48
C LEU A 9 -4.69 -4.62 -3.52
N MET A 10 -3.75 -4.88 -2.60
CA MET A 10 -2.42 -4.25 -2.60
C MET A 10 -1.66 -4.57 -3.88
N LEU A 11 -1.70 -5.83 -4.35
CA LEU A 11 -1.06 -6.24 -5.59
C LEU A 11 -1.65 -5.55 -6.81
N ILE A 12 -2.97 -5.51 -6.96
CA ILE A 12 -3.63 -4.84 -8.09
C ILE A 12 -3.30 -3.35 -8.09
N ALA A 13 -3.36 -2.69 -6.93
CA ALA A 13 -2.97 -1.30 -6.79
C ALA A 13 -1.49 -1.09 -7.12
N GLY A 14 -0.63 -2.01 -6.68
CA GLY A 14 0.81 -1.99 -6.90
C GLY A 14 1.18 -2.16 -8.36
N LEU A 15 0.67 -3.20 -9.02
CA LEU A 15 0.84 -3.45 -10.44
C LEU A 15 0.30 -2.29 -11.28
N GLY A 16 -0.88 -1.77 -10.94
CA GLY A 16 -1.44 -0.58 -11.57
C GLY A 16 -0.47 0.60 -11.52
N ALA A 17 0.12 0.86 -10.36
CA ALA A 17 1.11 1.93 -10.17
C ALA A 17 2.43 1.68 -10.92
N ILE A 18 2.91 0.43 -10.98
CA ILE A 18 4.11 0.05 -11.74
C ILE A 18 3.92 0.31 -13.25
N PHE A 19 2.81 -0.16 -13.82
CA PHE A 19 2.59 -0.07 -15.27
C PHE A 19 2.19 1.34 -15.72
N THR A 20 1.32 2.01 -14.97
CA THR A 20 0.81 3.34 -15.37
C THR A 20 1.71 4.48 -14.95
N GLY A 21 2.61 4.25 -13.96
CA GLY A 21 3.35 5.33 -13.32
C GLY A 21 2.45 6.32 -12.56
N LYS A 22 1.23 5.90 -12.19
CA LYS A 22 0.27 6.73 -11.46
C LYS A 22 -0.37 5.90 -10.35
N LEU A 23 -0.60 6.50 -9.19
CA LEU A 23 -1.31 5.84 -8.11
C LEU A 23 -2.81 5.78 -8.44
N PRO A 24 -3.46 4.60 -8.42
CA PRO A 24 -4.89 4.51 -8.72
C PRO A 24 -5.70 5.16 -7.59
N GLU A 25 -6.14 6.40 -7.81
CA GLU A 25 -6.69 7.27 -6.77
C GLU A 25 -7.80 6.63 -5.94
N SER A 26 -8.74 5.92 -6.57
CA SER A 26 -9.87 5.31 -5.88
C SER A 26 -9.43 4.22 -4.90
N LEU A 27 -8.53 3.33 -5.33
CA LEU A 27 -7.97 2.28 -4.47
C LEU A 27 -7.05 2.86 -3.41
N PHE A 28 -6.26 3.87 -3.77
CA PHE A 28 -5.33 4.51 -2.85
C PHE A 28 -6.07 5.27 -1.75
N LYS A 29 -7.15 5.98 -2.09
CA LYS A 29 -8.03 6.66 -1.14
C LYS A 29 -8.75 5.67 -0.22
N LEU A 30 -9.08 4.47 -0.73
CA LEU A 30 -9.66 3.40 0.08
C LEU A 30 -8.66 2.84 1.10
N LEU A 31 -7.40 2.63 0.70
CA LEU A 31 -6.38 1.99 1.54
C LEU A 31 -5.68 2.96 2.52
N PHE A 32 -5.42 4.20 2.09
CA PHE A 32 -4.60 5.17 2.83
C PHE A 32 -5.38 6.41 3.28
N GLY A 33 -6.68 6.46 2.97
CA GLY A 33 -7.57 7.57 3.33
C GLY A 33 -7.56 8.72 2.33
N LYS A 34 -8.46 9.67 2.56
CA LYS A 34 -8.68 10.83 1.68
C LYS A 34 -7.46 11.75 1.64
N GLY A 35 -7.07 12.15 0.44
CA GLY A 35 -5.96 13.08 0.18
C GLY A 35 -5.68 13.21 -1.31
N GLU A 36 -5.00 14.29 -1.68
CA GLU A 36 -4.40 14.46 -3.00
C GLU A 36 -2.97 13.92 -2.94
N TYR A 37 -2.73 12.86 -3.72
CA TYR A 37 -1.44 12.19 -3.79
C TYR A 37 -0.81 12.51 -5.13
N HIS A 38 -0.12 13.64 -5.22
CA HIS A 38 0.69 13.95 -6.39
C HIS A 38 2.06 13.29 -6.24
N THR A 39 2.36 12.37 -7.14
CA THR A 39 3.66 11.68 -7.21
C THR A 39 4.24 11.80 -8.59
N ASP A 40 5.56 11.93 -8.64
CA ASP A 40 6.32 11.69 -9.87
C ASP A 40 6.12 10.22 -10.32
N PRO A 41 6.03 9.94 -11.63
CA PRO A 41 5.89 8.59 -12.14
C PRO A 41 6.91 7.57 -11.60
N GLN A 42 8.16 7.97 -11.37
CA GLN A 42 9.18 7.11 -10.80
C GLN A 42 8.85 6.72 -9.35
N SER A 43 8.38 7.69 -8.56
CA SER A 43 7.97 7.46 -7.17
C SER A 43 6.71 6.59 -7.09
N ALA A 44 5.75 6.78 -8.02
CA ALA A 44 4.56 5.94 -8.12
C ALA A 44 4.94 4.48 -8.41
N ARG A 45 5.91 4.23 -9.30
CA ARG A 45 6.39 2.87 -9.61
C ARG A 45 7.07 2.21 -8.42
N LEU A 46 7.91 2.95 -7.68
CA LEU A 46 8.56 2.44 -6.46
C LEU A 46 7.53 2.10 -5.37
N PHE A 47 6.53 2.95 -5.19
CA PHE A 47 5.42 2.67 -4.28
C PHE A 47 4.63 1.44 -4.74
N GLY A 48 4.41 1.31 -6.05
CA GLY A 48 3.75 0.15 -6.64
C GLY A 48 4.50 -1.15 -6.40
N LEU A 49 5.84 -1.12 -6.51
CA LEU A 49 6.70 -2.24 -6.14
C LEU A 49 6.52 -2.62 -4.67
N LEU A 50 6.54 -1.64 -3.76
CA LEU A 50 6.31 -1.86 -2.32
C LEU A 50 4.96 -2.53 -2.06
N LEU A 51 3.88 -2.10 -2.70
CA LEU A 51 2.56 -2.70 -2.54
C LEU A 51 2.44 -4.10 -3.15
N ALA A 52 3.23 -4.39 -4.19
CA ALA A 52 3.22 -5.70 -4.84
C ALA A 52 4.02 -6.75 -4.06
N THR A 53 4.86 -6.37 -3.09
CA THR A 53 5.74 -7.31 -2.37
C THR A 53 5.07 -8.33 -1.44
N PRO A 54 3.94 -8.04 -0.74
CA PRO A 54 3.38 -8.96 0.24
C PRO A 54 3.10 -10.35 -0.33
N LEU A 55 2.43 -10.42 -1.48
CA LEU A 55 1.97 -11.69 -2.03
C LEU A 55 3.14 -12.60 -2.50
N PRO A 56 4.11 -12.13 -3.30
CA PRO A 56 5.30 -12.93 -3.62
C PRO A 56 6.10 -13.36 -2.37
N LEU A 57 6.20 -12.47 -1.37
CA LEU A 57 6.95 -12.74 -0.15
C LEU A 57 6.25 -13.77 0.73
N ALA A 58 4.95 -13.64 0.93
CA ALA A 58 4.12 -14.60 1.67
C ALA A 58 4.11 -15.96 0.98
N PHE A 59 4.02 -16.00 -0.35
CA PHE A 59 4.11 -17.24 -1.13
C PHE A 59 5.47 -17.93 -0.96
N ALA A 60 6.57 -17.19 -1.13
CA ALA A 60 7.92 -17.72 -0.97
C ALA A 60 8.17 -18.22 0.45
N ALA A 61 7.74 -17.47 1.46
CA ALA A 61 7.88 -17.86 2.85
C ALA A 61 7.00 -19.06 3.21
N GLY A 62 5.78 -19.14 2.68
CA GLY A 62 4.90 -20.30 2.84
C GLY A 62 5.51 -21.58 2.26
N LEU A 63 6.12 -21.49 1.07
CA LEU A 63 6.86 -22.62 0.49
C LEU A 63 8.05 -23.05 1.36
N LEU A 64 8.86 -22.09 1.81
CA LEU A 64 10.01 -22.38 2.66
C LEU A 64 9.59 -23.02 3.99
N LEU A 65 8.56 -22.49 4.65
CA LEU A 65 8.05 -23.03 5.90
C LEU A 65 7.44 -24.42 5.70
N GLY A 66 6.73 -24.65 4.59
CA GLY A 66 6.21 -25.98 4.25
C GLY A 66 7.31 -27.03 4.09
N ILE A 67 8.45 -26.65 3.50
CA ILE A 67 9.61 -27.54 3.36
C ILE A 67 10.28 -27.81 4.72
N LEU A 68 10.38 -26.80 5.58
CA LEU A 68 11.12 -26.88 6.85
C LEU A 68 10.33 -27.53 7.99
N PHE A 69 9.02 -27.24 8.08
CA PHE A 69 8.19 -27.60 9.23
C PHE A 69 7.03 -28.56 8.87
N GLY A 70 6.84 -28.88 7.58
CA GLY A 70 5.85 -29.85 7.15
C GLY A 70 4.42 -29.48 7.59
N PRO A 71 3.64 -30.42 8.16
CA PRO A 71 2.25 -30.19 8.57
C PRO A 71 2.05 -29.07 9.60
N ASP A 72 3.06 -28.79 10.44
CA ASP A 72 2.99 -27.77 11.48
C ASP A 72 3.23 -26.33 10.95
N ALA A 73 3.59 -26.20 9.67
CA ALA A 73 3.91 -24.92 9.04
C ALA A 73 2.74 -23.92 9.03
N GLY A 74 1.49 -24.38 9.17
CA GLY A 74 0.30 -23.55 9.02
C GLY A 74 0.23 -22.36 9.98
N LEU A 75 0.57 -22.57 11.27
CA LEU A 75 0.57 -21.48 12.26
C LEU A 75 1.68 -20.47 11.97
N TYR A 76 2.89 -20.95 11.68
CA TYR A 76 4.04 -20.09 11.36
C TYR A 76 3.82 -19.28 10.10
N ALA A 77 3.25 -19.89 9.06
CA ALA A 77 2.92 -19.20 7.81
C ALA A 77 1.91 -18.06 8.06
N THR A 78 0.88 -18.31 8.86
CA THR A 78 -0.12 -17.29 9.22
C THR A 78 0.50 -16.13 10.01
N LEU A 79 1.33 -16.42 11.02
CA LEU A 79 2.01 -15.39 11.81
C LEU A 79 2.93 -14.53 10.94
N LEU A 80 3.66 -15.16 10.03
CA LEU A 80 4.59 -14.49 9.14
C LEU A 80 3.86 -13.67 8.07
N GLU A 81 2.74 -14.15 7.53
CA GLU A 81 1.87 -13.39 6.63
C GLU A 81 1.36 -12.09 7.30
N ILE A 82 0.86 -12.20 8.54
CA ILE A 82 0.43 -11.03 9.32
C ILE A 82 1.59 -10.05 9.51
N LEU A 83 2.77 -10.55 9.89
CA LEU A 83 3.96 -9.72 10.07
C LEU A 83 4.33 -8.96 8.78
N ILE A 84 4.31 -9.64 7.63
CA ILE A 84 4.59 -9.04 6.33
C ILE A 84 3.58 -7.94 6.02
N ILE A 85 2.28 -8.25 6.09
CA ILE A 85 1.21 -7.31 5.74
C ILE A 85 1.26 -6.07 6.64
N VAL A 86 1.45 -6.27 7.95
CA VAL A 86 1.57 -5.15 8.91
C VAL A 86 2.79 -4.30 8.60
N THR A 87 3.95 -4.92 8.36
CA THR A 87 5.19 -4.19 8.06
C THR A 87 5.05 -3.39 6.77
N VAL A 88 4.59 -4.02 5.68
CA VAL A 88 4.38 -3.33 4.41
C VAL A 88 3.32 -2.24 4.56
N GLY A 89 2.22 -2.51 5.26
CA GLY A 89 1.19 -1.52 5.54
C GLY A 89 1.72 -0.28 6.27
N ILE A 90 2.53 -0.46 7.31
CA ILE A 90 3.17 0.65 8.05
C ILE A 90 4.08 1.45 7.13
N VAL A 91 4.97 0.78 6.37
CA VAL A 91 5.91 1.46 5.46
C VAL A 91 5.16 2.20 4.36
N SER A 92 4.12 1.60 3.79
CA SER A 92 3.26 2.22 2.78
C SER A 92 2.50 3.42 3.35
N ILE A 93 1.98 3.36 4.58
CA ILE A 93 1.34 4.51 5.23
C ILE A 93 2.35 5.65 5.41
N ILE A 94 3.55 5.36 5.93
CA ILE A 94 4.58 6.39 6.13
C ILE A 94 4.97 7.02 4.79
N ALA A 95 5.18 6.21 3.75
CA ALA A 95 5.49 6.70 2.42
C ALA A 95 4.34 7.54 1.83
N ALA A 96 3.09 7.10 1.98
CA ALA A 96 1.91 7.83 1.54
C ALA A 96 1.75 9.17 2.27
N GLN A 97 2.05 9.23 3.57
CA GLN A 97 2.01 10.47 4.35
C GLN A 97 3.08 11.47 3.91
N LYS A 98 4.26 11.01 3.48
CA LYS A 98 5.30 11.90 2.93
C LYS A 98 4.91 12.51 1.58
N ILE A 99 4.09 11.79 0.82
CA ILE A 99 3.63 12.16 -0.52
C ILE A 99 2.37 13.02 -0.47
N LYS A 100 1.57 12.89 0.59
CA LYS A 100 0.32 13.61 0.75
C LYS A 100 0.60 15.12 0.86
N ASN A 101 0.26 15.86 -0.20
CA ASN A 101 0.27 17.31 -0.17
C ASN A 101 -0.79 17.76 0.85
N ARG A 102 -0.37 18.49 1.88
CA ARG A 102 -1.31 19.20 2.73
C ARG A 102 -1.88 20.34 1.87
N PRO A 103 -3.21 20.52 1.78
CA PRO A 103 -3.76 21.74 1.19
C PRO A 103 -3.15 22.91 1.98
N SER A 104 -2.41 23.76 1.28
CA SER A 104 -1.83 24.95 1.88
C SER A 104 -2.99 25.81 2.40
N ALA A 105 -2.89 26.27 3.65
CA ALA A 105 -3.86 27.13 4.31
C ALA A 105 -4.19 28.44 3.55
N SER A 106 -3.53 28.68 2.42
CA SER A 106 -3.74 29.79 1.50
C SER A 106 -5.08 29.74 0.74
N GLN A 107 -5.73 28.58 0.59
CA GLN A 107 -7.02 28.50 -0.11
C GLN A 107 -8.22 28.89 0.77
N SER A 108 -8.15 28.68 2.09
CA SER A 108 -9.23 29.09 3.02
C SER A 108 -9.34 30.62 3.14
N THR A 109 -8.22 31.34 3.05
CA THR A 109 -8.20 32.81 3.10
C THR A 109 -8.75 33.48 1.83
N LEU A 110 -8.71 32.80 0.67
CA LEU A 110 -9.27 33.35 -0.57
C LEU A 110 -10.80 33.20 -0.62
N LEU A 111 -11.34 32.12 -0.05
CA LEU A 111 -12.79 31.94 0.07
C LEU A 111 -13.42 32.91 1.07
N GLU A 112 -12.71 33.30 2.13
CA GLU A 112 -13.19 34.39 3.01
C GLU A 112 -13.22 35.76 2.31
N GLN A 113 -12.37 35.98 1.31
CA GLN A 113 -12.32 37.24 0.57
C GLN A 113 -13.30 37.33 -0.60
N GLU A 114 -13.77 36.21 -1.15
CA GLU A 114 -14.84 36.22 -2.17
C GLU A 114 -16.26 36.32 -1.58
N ILE A 115 -16.41 36.11 -0.26
CA ILE A 115 -17.69 36.17 0.45
C ILE A 115 -17.94 37.55 1.10
N LEU A 116 -16.94 38.43 1.13
CA LEU A 116 -17.02 39.82 1.62
C LEU A 116 -17.06 40.83 0.48
#